data_AF-A0A3N9NRP5-F1
#
_entry.id   AF-A0A3N9NRP5-F1
#
_cell.length_a   1.000
_cell.length_b   1.000
_cell.length_c   1.000
_cell.angle_alpha   90.00
_cell.angle_beta   90.00
_cell.angle_gamma   90.00
#
_symmetry.space_group_name_H-M   'P 1'
#
loop_
_entity.id
_entity.type
_entity.pdbx_description
1 polymer ?
#
loop_
_entity_poly.entity_id
_entity_poly.type
_entity_poly.pdbx_seq_one_letter_code
_entity_poly.pdbx_strand_id
1 'polypeptide(L)'
;MNNVVTNWTQKNFKIAILSLLILHLSALHLFADSSSDSLYDNFQHPPDAARPRTWWHWTGGNVTLDGITKDLECMRRVGIAGFQLADVAFGSGQTIENQLLFGTPEWLAALRHAAQEAERLRLEMAIFSSAGWSLTGGPWVQPHQAMKKLVSSDTLLHGPATFSGKLPQPPRNNSPIRNLGQASRSGQPDPTFYKDIAVLACRLPAMPDRVARAKATGHAHRPGL
;
A
#
# COMPACT_ATOMS: atom_id res chain seq x y z
N MET A 1 -45.03 -39.52 69.38
CA MET A 1 -44.65 -38.30 68.63
C MET A 1 -43.28 -38.40 67.94
N ASN A 2 -42.40 -39.33 68.33
CA ASN A 2 -41.03 -39.38 67.78
C ASN A 2 -40.90 -39.89 66.33
N ASN A 3 -41.78 -40.79 65.85
CA ASN A 3 -41.65 -41.38 64.51
C ASN A 3 -42.06 -40.46 63.34
N VAL A 4 -42.86 -39.42 63.60
CA VAL A 4 -43.30 -38.48 62.55
C VAL A 4 -42.19 -37.49 62.22
N VAL A 5 -41.45 -37.02 63.22
CA VAL A 5 -40.34 -36.07 63.06
C VAL A 5 -39.13 -36.72 62.38
N THR A 6 -38.81 -37.99 62.69
CA THR A 6 -37.74 -38.75 62.03
C THR A 6 -38.04 -39.08 60.56
N ASN A 7 -39.29 -39.43 60.23
CA ASN A 7 -39.68 -39.67 58.84
C ASN A 7 -39.69 -38.39 58.00
N TRP A 8 -40.06 -37.25 58.60
CA TRP A 8 -40.05 -35.95 57.93
C TRP A 8 -38.63 -35.46 57.63
N THR A 9 -37.72 -35.58 58.61
CA THR A 9 -36.30 -35.22 58.46
C THR A 9 -35.58 -36.11 57.44
N GLN A 10 -35.82 -37.43 57.44
CA GLN A 10 -35.30 -38.36 56.44
C GLN A 10 -35.75 -38.03 55.01
N LYS A 11 -37.03 -37.65 54.82
CA LYS A 11 -37.59 -37.33 53.50
C LYS A 11 -37.01 -36.02 52.96
N ASN A 12 -36.87 -35.00 53.81
CA ASN A 12 -36.29 -33.71 53.42
C ASN A 12 -34.78 -33.83 53.13
N PHE A 13 -34.07 -34.70 53.84
CA PHE A 13 -32.65 -34.99 53.58
C PHE A 13 -32.45 -35.69 52.23
N LYS A 14 -33.31 -36.64 51.87
CA LYS A 14 -33.29 -37.30 50.54
C LYS A 14 -33.62 -36.33 49.41
N ILE A 15 -34.58 -35.43 49.61
CA ILE A 15 -34.93 -34.38 48.64
C ILE A 15 -33.76 -33.41 48.47
N ALA A 16 -33.13 -32.96 49.56
CA ALA A 16 -31.97 -32.08 49.50
C ALA A 16 -30.78 -32.72 48.76
N ILE A 17 -30.51 -34.02 48.99
CA ILE A 17 -29.48 -34.77 48.26
C ILE A 17 -29.83 -34.91 46.78
N LEU A 18 -31.08 -35.21 46.43
CA LEU A 18 -31.53 -35.26 45.04
C LEU A 18 -31.40 -33.89 44.36
N SER A 19 -31.77 -32.81 45.04
CA SER A 19 -31.64 -31.45 44.52
C SER A 19 -30.18 -31.04 44.32
N LEU A 20 -29.28 -31.42 45.23
CA LEU A 20 -27.82 -31.22 45.10
C LEU A 20 -27.22 -32.05 43.96
N LEU A 21 -27.66 -33.30 43.79
CA LEU A 21 -27.27 -34.17 42.66
C LEU A 21 -27.74 -33.60 41.32
N ILE A 22 -28.97 -33.08 41.25
CA ILE A 22 -29.51 -32.43 40.05
C ILE A 22 -28.76 -31.12 39.74
N LEU A 23 -28.42 -30.32 40.76
CA LEU A 23 -27.58 -29.12 40.60
C LEU A 23 -26.16 -29.46 40.12
N HIS A 24 -25.56 -30.56 40.62
CA HIS A 24 -24.26 -31.03 40.14
C HIS A 24 -24.33 -31.57 38.70
N LEU A 25 -25.38 -32.31 38.32
CA LEU A 25 -25.54 -32.83 36.96
C LEU A 25 -25.75 -31.72 35.92
N SER A 26 -26.42 -30.63 36.31
CA SER A 26 -26.63 -29.47 35.44
C SER A 26 -25.40 -28.55 35.35
N ALA A 27 -24.59 -28.47 36.41
CA ALA A 27 -23.27 -27.82 36.36
C ALA A 27 -22.28 -28.57 35.44
N LEU A 28 -22.33 -29.91 35.39
CA LEU A 28 -21.49 -30.73 34.50
C LEU A 28 -21.79 -30.54 33.00
N HIS A 29 -23.01 -30.11 32.64
CA HIS A 29 -23.35 -29.80 31.24
C HIS A 29 -22.85 -28.42 30.78
N LEU A 30 -22.55 -27.49 31.70
CA LEU A 30 -22.00 -26.17 31.35
C LEU A 30 -20.48 -26.21 31.06
N PHE A 31 -19.78 -27.29 31.41
CA PHE A 31 -18.33 -27.45 31.20
C PHE A 31 -17.96 -28.45 30.10
N ALA A 32 -18.95 -28.92 29.33
CA ALA A 32 -18.67 -29.55 28.06
C ALA A 32 -18.26 -28.45 27.08
N ASP A 33 -16.99 -28.06 27.15
CA ASP A 33 -16.36 -27.18 26.19
C ASP A 33 -16.54 -27.81 24.81
N SER A 34 -17.42 -27.24 24.00
CA SER A 34 -17.64 -27.62 22.62
C SER A 34 -16.49 -27.10 21.77
N SER A 35 -15.25 -27.34 22.21
CA SER A 35 -14.11 -27.33 21.33
C SER A 35 -14.19 -28.61 20.50
N SER A 36 -15.08 -28.62 19.50
CA SER A 36 -14.66 -29.23 18.25
C SER A 36 -13.28 -28.64 17.96
N ASP A 37 -12.32 -29.47 17.59
CA ASP A 37 -10.94 -29.02 17.43
C ASP A 37 -10.91 -27.97 16.31
N SER A 38 -11.15 -26.72 16.67
CA SER A 38 -11.52 -25.65 15.75
C SER A 38 -10.40 -25.38 14.76
N LEU A 39 -9.16 -25.74 15.12
CA LEU A 39 -8.01 -25.75 14.24
C LEU A 39 -8.12 -26.86 13.19
N TYR A 40 -8.46 -28.09 13.57
CA TYR A 40 -8.69 -29.18 12.63
C TYR A 40 -9.86 -28.87 11.69
N ASP A 41 -10.98 -28.36 12.22
CA ASP A 41 -12.15 -28.00 11.42
C ASP A 41 -11.84 -26.86 10.45
N ASN A 42 -11.14 -25.81 10.89
CA ASN A 42 -10.68 -24.72 10.02
C ASN A 42 -9.58 -25.14 9.04
N PHE A 43 -8.79 -26.17 9.36
CA PHE A 43 -7.82 -26.72 8.42
C PHE A 43 -8.50 -27.51 7.29
N GLN A 44 -9.51 -28.31 7.64
CA GLN A 44 -10.35 -29.03 6.66
C GLN A 44 -11.26 -28.08 5.87
N HIS A 45 -11.74 -27.01 6.51
CA HIS A 45 -12.64 -26.01 5.93
C HIS A 45 -12.09 -24.59 6.14
N PRO A 46 -11.05 -24.18 5.38
CA PRO A 46 -10.43 -22.88 5.56
C PRO A 46 -11.42 -21.71 5.45
N PRO A 47 -11.43 -20.76 6.41
CA PRO A 47 -12.26 -19.57 6.32
C PRO A 47 -11.77 -18.65 5.19
N ASP A 48 -12.60 -17.71 4.74
CA ASP A 48 -12.25 -16.78 3.65
C ASP A 48 -11.01 -15.92 3.97
N ALA A 49 -10.70 -15.66 5.25
CA ALA A 49 -9.48 -14.98 5.67
C ALA A 49 -8.19 -15.76 5.36
N ALA A 50 -8.27 -17.09 5.25
CA ALA A 50 -7.12 -17.96 4.94
C ALA A 50 -6.89 -18.14 3.43
N ARG A 51 -7.83 -17.70 2.59
CA ARG A 51 -7.75 -17.84 1.13
C ARG A 51 -6.84 -16.79 0.52
N PRO A 52 -6.07 -17.11 -0.54
CA PRO A 52 -5.17 -16.16 -1.14
C PRO A 52 -5.92 -15.03 -1.85
N ARG A 53 -5.23 -13.90 -2.00
CA ARG A 53 -5.57 -12.82 -2.92
C ARG A 53 -4.57 -12.82 -4.07
N THR A 54 -4.92 -12.20 -5.19
CA THR A 54 -4.00 -12.05 -6.34
C THR A 54 -3.83 -10.61 -6.77
N TRP A 55 -2.69 -10.30 -7.39
CA TRP A 55 -2.61 -9.10 -8.23
C TRP A 55 -3.34 -9.37 -9.54
N TRP A 56 -4.08 -8.37 -10.00
CA TRP A 56 -4.78 -8.41 -11.26
C TRP A 56 -4.49 -7.12 -12.02
N HIS A 57 -3.70 -7.26 -13.08
CA HIS A 57 -3.22 -6.14 -13.87
C HIS A 57 -4.07 -5.97 -15.13
N TRP A 58 -4.66 -4.79 -15.29
CA TRP A 58 -5.19 -4.34 -16.57
C TRP A 58 -4.03 -3.78 -17.39
N THR A 59 -3.68 -4.46 -18.48
CA THR A 59 -2.46 -4.18 -19.24
C THR A 59 -2.77 -3.42 -20.53
N GLY A 60 -2.19 -2.23 -20.68
CA GLY A 60 -2.28 -1.42 -21.89
C GLY A 60 -3.71 -1.02 -22.28
N GLY A 61 -4.62 -0.90 -21.32
CA GLY A 61 -6.04 -0.62 -21.57
C GLY A 61 -6.81 -1.76 -22.23
N ASN A 62 -6.25 -2.96 -22.37
CA ASN A 62 -6.91 -4.09 -23.01
C ASN A 62 -7.87 -4.79 -22.04
N VAL A 63 -9.03 -4.16 -21.83
CA VAL A 63 -10.02 -4.56 -20.81
C VAL A 63 -11.41 -4.58 -21.43
N THR A 64 -12.17 -5.64 -21.15
CA THR A 64 -13.59 -5.76 -21.54
C THR A 64 -14.44 -6.18 -20.35
N LEU A 65 -15.71 -5.77 -20.32
CA LEU A 65 -16.62 -6.13 -19.21
C LEU A 65 -16.85 -7.64 -19.11
N ASP A 66 -16.95 -8.31 -20.25
CA ASP A 66 -17.06 -9.78 -20.33
C ASP A 66 -15.81 -10.47 -19.78
N GLY A 67 -14.61 -9.98 -20.11
CA GLY A 67 -13.36 -10.47 -19.56
C GLY A 67 -13.29 -10.30 -18.05
N ILE A 68 -13.69 -9.13 -17.53
CA ILE A 68 -13.78 -8.86 -16.09
C ILE A 68 -14.66 -9.91 -15.40
N THR A 69 -15.88 -10.14 -15.90
CA THR A 69 -16.80 -11.13 -15.32
C THR A 69 -16.18 -12.52 -15.31
N LYS A 70 -15.62 -12.96 -16.45
CA LYS A 70 -15.01 -14.30 -16.57
C LYS A 70 -13.81 -14.50 -15.65
N ASP A 71 -12.95 -13.49 -15.53
CA ASP A 71 -11.79 -13.51 -14.64
C ASP A 71 -12.24 -13.66 -13.18
N LEU A 72 -13.19 -12.84 -12.73
CA LEU A 72 -13.66 -12.87 -11.34
C LEU A 72 -14.43 -14.15 -11.00
N GLU A 73 -15.24 -14.66 -11.92
CA GLU A 73 -15.89 -15.97 -11.77
C GLU A 73 -14.87 -17.10 -11.69
N CYS A 74 -13.79 -17.03 -12.47
CA CYS A 74 -12.67 -17.96 -12.38
C CYS A 74 -12.00 -17.89 -11.01
N MET A 75 -11.65 -16.69 -10.54
CA MET A 75 -11.05 -16.47 -9.21
C MET A 75 -11.91 -17.10 -8.10
N ARG A 76 -13.22 -16.84 -8.11
CA ARG A 76 -14.14 -17.41 -7.13
C ARG A 76 -14.18 -18.94 -7.22
N ARG A 77 -14.25 -19.49 -8.43
CA ARG A 77 -14.31 -20.95 -8.68
C ARG A 77 -13.06 -21.68 -8.18
N VAL A 78 -11.87 -21.11 -8.37
CA VAL A 78 -10.59 -21.72 -7.94
C VAL A 78 -10.25 -21.42 -6.48
N GLY A 79 -11.08 -20.63 -5.79
CA GLY A 79 -10.96 -20.38 -4.35
C GLY A 79 -10.07 -19.21 -3.95
N ILE A 80 -9.79 -18.29 -4.87
CA ILE A 80 -9.25 -16.95 -4.55
C ILE A 80 -10.35 -16.15 -3.85
N ALA A 81 -9.98 -15.42 -2.80
CA ALA A 81 -10.92 -14.62 -2.00
C ALA A 81 -10.90 -13.13 -2.32
N GLY A 82 -10.01 -12.68 -3.21
CA GLY A 82 -9.97 -11.29 -3.61
C GLY A 82 -8.81 -10.96 -4.54
N PHE A 83 -8.77 -9.70 -4.96
CA PHE A 83 -7.79 -9.21 -5.91
C PHE A 83 -7.39 -7.75 -5.61
N GLN A 84 -6.19 -7.41 -6.09
CA GLN A 84 -5.62 -6.07 -6.03
C GLN A 84 -5.47 -5.57 -7.47
N LEU A 85 -6.33 -4.64 -7.87
CA LEU A 85 -6.40 -4.14 -9.23
C LEU A 85 -5.37 -3.02 -9.46
N ALA A 86 -4.51 -3.22 -10.44
CA ALA A 86 -3.59 -2.22 -10.98
C ALA A 86 -3.84 -2.00 -12.47
N ASP A 87 -3.91 -0.74 -12.91
CA ASP A 87 -3.89 -0.39 -14.32
C ASP A 87 -2.47 -0.02 -14.74
N VAL A 88 -1.91 -0.73 -15.71
CA VAL A 88 -0.51 -0.60 -16.11
C VAL A 88 -0.39 -0.36 -17.61
N ALA A 89 0.37 0.68 -17.99
CA ALA A 89 0.66 1.01 -19.39
C ALA A 89 1.77 0.14 -20.00
N PHE A 90 2.12 -0.98 -19.37
CA PHE A 90 3.20 -1.88 -19.77
C PHE A 90 2.76 -3.33 -19.54
N GLY A 91 3.17 -4.22 -20.43
CA GLY A 91 2.85 -5.64 -20.37
C GLY A 91 2.71 -6.22 -21.77
N SER A 92 2.63 -7.54 -21.82
CA SER A 92 2.31 -8.31 -23.02
C SER A 92 0.96 -8.97 -22.82
N GLY A 93 0.19 -9.14 -23.90
CA GLY A 93 -1.11 -9.76 -23.81
C GLY A 93 -1.89 -9.60 -25.10
N GLN A 94 -3.20 -9.80 -24.99
CA GLN A 94 -4.12 -9.59 -26.09
C GLN A 94 -4.31 -8.09 -26.32
N THR A 95 -4.25 -7.67 -27.58
CA THR A 95 -4.62 -6.32 -27.99
C THR A 95 -6.07 -6.34 -28.45
N ILE A 96 -6.88 -5.44 -27.91
CA ILE A 96 -8.25 -5.22 -28.36
C ILE A 96 -8.34 -3.90 -29.15
N GLU A 97 -9.34 -3.79 -30.01
CA GLU A 97 -9.55 -2.59 -30.82
C GLU A 97 -9.87 -1.36 -29.96
N ASN A 98 -10.77 -1.52 -28.98
CA ASN A 98 -11.24 -0.44 -28.13
C ASN A 98 -10.57 -0.52 -26.75
N GLN A 99 -9.41 0.12 -26.61
CA GLN A 99 -8.69 0.19 -25.34
C GLN A 99 -9.33 1.18 -24.37
N LEU A 100 -9.47 0.76 -23.11
CA LEU A 100 -9.95 1.61 -22.03
C LEU A 100 -8.78 2.40 -21.44
N LEU A 101 -8.72 3.69 -21.74
CA LEU A 101 -7.68 4.57 -21.22
C LEU A 101 -7.96 4.95 -19.76
N PHE A 102 -6.92 4.93 -18.93
CA PHE A 102 -7.03 5.21 -17.50
C PHE A 102 -7.76 6.53 -17.23
N GLY A 103 -8.77 6.49 -16.35
CA GLY A 103 -9.49 7.66 -15.88
C GLY A 103 -10.57 8.21 -16.83
N THR A 104 -10.77 7.62 -18.02
CA THR A 104 -11.91 8.01 -18.87
C THR A 104 -13.25 7.51 -18.29
N PRO A 105 -14.40 8.07 -18.73
CA PRO A 105 -15.71 7.59 -18.29
C PRO A 105 -15.93 6.09 -18.50
N GLU A 106 -15.44 5.53 -19.61
CA GLU A 106 -15.55 4.11 -19.96
C GLU A 106 -14.69 3.25 -19.03
N TRP A 107 -13.48 3.71 -18.70
CA TRP A 107 -12.62 3.04 -17.70
C TRP A 107 -13.26 3.05 -16.32
N LEU A 108 -13.85 4.18 -15.90
CA LEU A 108 -14.58 4.28 -14.62
C LEU A 108 -15.82 3.38 -14.61
N ALA A 109 -16.48 3.19 -15.75
CA ALA A 109 -17.59 2.25 -15.88
C ALA A 109 -17.10 0.79 -15.75
N ALA A 110 -15.96 0.44 -16.35
CA ALA A 110 -15.35 -0.88 -16.19
C ALA A 110 -14.90 -1.14 -14.74
N LEU A 111 -14.32 -0.13 -14.08
CA LEU A 111 -13.96 -0.21 -12.66
C LEU A 111 -15.19 -0.46 -11.78
N ARG A 112 -16.30 0.23 -12.07
CA ARG A 112 -17.58 0.04 -11.39
C ARG A 112 -18.10 -1.39 -11.61
N HIS A 113 -18.05 -1.90 -12.83
CA HIS A 113 -18.45 -3.28 -13.15
C HIS A 113 -17.63 -4.29 -12.36
N ALA A 114 -16.29 -4.13 -12.31
CA ALA A 114 -15.42 -4.99 -11.52
C ALA A 114 -15.78 -4.97 -10.03
N ALA A 115 -16.09 -3.81 -9.46
CA ALA A 115 -16.51 -3.70 -8.06
C ALA A 115 -17.87 -4.38 -7.80
N GLN A 116 -18.83 -4.23 -8.71
CA GLN A 116 -20.13 -4.90 -8.62
C GLN A 116 -20.02 -6.43 -8.72
N GLU A 117 -19.17 -6.92 -9.62
CA GLU A 117 -18.90 -8.35 -9.75
C GLU A 117 -18.14 -8.92 -8.54
N ALA A 118 -17.21 -8.16 -7.98
CA ALA A 118 -16.53 -8.52 -6.74
C ALA A 118 -17.52 -8.66 -5.58
N GLU A 119 -18.44 -7.70 -5.42
CA GLU A 119 -19.51 -7.77 -4.42
C GLU A 119 -20.41 -9.00 -4.64
N ARG A 120 -20.89 -9.21 -5.88
CA ARG A 120 -21.73 -10.36 -6.26
C ARG A 120 -21.08 -11.70 -5.91
N LEU A 121 -19.76 -11.81 -6.14
CA LEU A 121 -18.99 -13.04 -5.96
C LEU A 121 -18.36 -13.17 -4.56
N ARG A 122 -18.56 -12.16 -3.68
CA ARG A 122 -17.93 -12.06 -2.36
C ARG A 122 -16.40 -12.13 -2.44
N LEU A 123 -15.83 -11.39 -3.38
CA LEU A 123 -14.39 -11.18 -3.51
C LEU A 123 -14.01 -9.83 -2.88
N GLU A 124 -12.97 -9.83 -2.07
CA GLU A 124 -12.34 -8.60 -1.59
C GLU A 124 -11.67 -7.88 -2.77
N MET A 125 -12.00 -6.61 -2.98
CA MET A 125 -11.36 -5.77 -3.98
C MET A 125 -10.51 -4.69 -3.31
N ALA A 126 -9.25 -4.58 -3.73
CA ALA A 126 -8.39 -3.44 -3.44
C ALA A 126 -7.90 -2.80 -4.74
N ILE A 127 -7.54 -1.52 -4.67
CA ILE A 127 -6.92 -0.77 -5.77
C ILE A 127 -5.61 -0.16 -5.28
N PHE A 128 -4.67 0.04 -6.20
CA PHE A 128 -3.44 0.77 -5.89
C PHE A 128 -3.71 2.27 -5.69
N SER A 129 -2.86 2.93 -4.89
CA SER A 129 -3.00 4.33 -4.49
C SER A 129 -2.79 5.36 -5.59
N SER A 130 -2.31 4.93 -6.77
CA SER A 130 -2.16 5.75 -7.96
C SER A 130 -2.25 4.88 -9.22
N ALA A 131 -2.36 5.52 -10.39
CA ALA A 131 -2.17 4.84 -11.67
C ALA A 131 -0.84 4.05 -11.67
N GLY A 132 -0.80 2.90 -12.35
CA GLY A 132 0.29 1.94 -12.21
C GLY A 132 0.15 1.06 -10.97
N TRP A 133 1.28 0.57 -10.47
CA TRP A 133 1.36 -0.25 -9.25
C TRP A 133 2.05 0.46 -8.07
N SER A 134 2.58 1.68 -8.29
CA SER A 134 3.37 2.40 -7.29
C SER A 134 3.64 3.83 -7.76
N LEU A 135 3.76 4.84 -6.89
CA LEU A 135 3.60 4.81 -5.44
C LEU A 135 2.41 5.70 -5.03
N THR A 136 2.56 7.02 -5.13
CA THR A 136 1.52 8.01 -4.83
C THR A 136 1.74 9.27 -5.67
N GLY A 137 1.69 9.12 -6.99
CA GLY A 137 1.92 10.21 -7.96
C GLY A 137 0.73 10.42 -8.88
N GLY A 138 0.61 11.62 -9.43
CA GLY A 138 -0.40 11.95 -10.43
C GLY A 138 -0.22 13.35 -11.01
N PRO A 139 -0.85 13.67 -12.16
CA PRO A 139 -0.73 14.97 -12.81
C PRO A 139 -1.24 16.14 -11.97
N TRP A 140 -2.02 15.88 -10.92
CA TRP A 140 -2.50 16.87 -9.96
C TRP A 140 -1.43 17.27 -8.91
N VAL A 141 -0.31 16.55 -8.79
CA VAL A 141 0.75 16.85 -7.82
C VAL A 141 1.59 18.02 -8.33
N GLN A 142 1.54 19.16 -7.64
CA GLN A 142 2.31 20.34 -8.02
C GLN A 142 3.80 20.17 -7.64
N PRO A 143 4.75 20.83 -8.34
CA PRO A 143 6.18 20.67 -8.08
C PRO A 143 6.61 20.93 -6.64
N HIS A 144 5.96 21.86 -5.94
CA HIS A 144 6.24 22.17 -4.53
C HIS A 144 5.69 21.12 -3.55
N GLN A 145 4.74 20.28 -3.98
CA GLN A 145 4.18 19.16 -3.21
C GLN A 145 4.96 17.86 -3.42
N ALA A 146 5.72 17.75 -4.52
CA ALA A 146 6.51 16.57 -4.84
C ALA A 146 7.70 16.35 -3.87
N MET A 147 8.36 15.19 -4.03
CA MET A 147 9.58 14.84 -3.31
C MET A 147 10.68 15.88 -3.55
N LYS A 148 11.43 16.21 -2.48
CA LYS A 148 12.46 17.25 -2.48
C LYS A 148 13.82 16.63 -2.21
N LYS A 149 14.85 17.28 -2.73
CA LYS A 149 16.25 17.01 -2.38
C LYS A 149 16.90 18.29 -1.87
N LEU A 150 17.89 18.15 -1.00
CA LEU A 150 18.75 19.26 -0.62
C LEU A 150 19.77 19.53 -1.72
N VAL A 151 19.96 20.81 -2.03
CA VAL A 151 20.95 21.31 -2.98
C VAL A 151 21.68 22.49 -2.34
N SER A 152 22.94 22.69 -2.73
CA SER A 152 23.75 23.80 -2.23
C SER A 152 24.60 24.39 -3.34
N SER A 153 25.09 25.59 -3.08
CA SER A 153 26.10 26.30 -3.87
C SER A 153 26.96 27.10 -2.89
N ASP A 154 28.27 27.08 -3.09
CA ASP A 154 29.19 27.65 -2.11
C ASP A 154 30.08 28.69 -2.76
N THR A 155 30.33 29.79 -2.04
CA THR A 155 31.28 30.85 -2.41
C THR A 155 32.38 30.89 -1.37
N LEU A 156 33.64 30.89 -1.81
CA LEU A 156 34.79 31.09 -0.91
C LEU A 156 35.08 32.58 -0.79
N LEU A 157 35.28 33.07 0.43
CA LEU A 157 35.57 34.47 0.73
C LEU A 157 36.80 34.56 1.64
N HIS A 158 37.65 35.56 1.42
CA HIS A 158 38.75 35.89 2.32
C HIS A 158 38.30 36.98 3.28
N GLY A 159 38.36 36.69 4.58
CA GLY A 159 38.00 37.62 5.65
C GLY A 159 39.22 38.36 6.23
N PRO A 160 38.98 39.42 7.03
CA PRO A 160 37.68 40.02 7.31
C PRO A 160 37.17 40.85 6.12
N ALA A 161 35.94 40.57 5.64
CA ALA A 161 35.34 41.28 4.51
C ALA A 161 33.81 41.27 4.61
N THR A 162 33.18 42.35 4.17
CA THR A 162 31.74 42.43 3.92
C THR A 162 31.48 42.04 2.47
N PHE A 163 30.61 41.07 2.23
CA PHE A 163 30.25 40.62 0.88
C PHE A 163 28.88 41.15 0.47
N SER A 164 28.82 41.88 -0.65
CA SER A 164 27.59 42.45 -1.22
C SER A 164 27.23 41.89 -2.61
N GLY A 165 27.88 40.79 -3.01
CA GLY A 165 27.67 40.16 -4.30
C GLY A 165 26.46 39.21 -4.34
N LYS A 166 26.08 38.79 -5.54
CA LYS A 166 25.08 37.75 -5.74
C LYS A 166 25.70 36.38 -5.52
N LEU A 167 25.13 35.60 -4.61
CA LEU A 167 25.54 34.20 -4.43
C LEU A 167 25.15 33.36 -5.67
N PRO A 168 25.96 32.36 -6.05
CA PRO A 168 25.57 31.38 -7.05
C PRO A 168 24.25 30.72 -6.62
N GLN A 169 23.40 30.36 -7.59
CA GLN A 169 22.19 29.59 -7.30
C GLN A 169 22.54 28.10 -7.21
N PRO A 170 21.98 27.35 -6.24
CA PRO A 170 22.05 25.90 -6.25
C PRO A 170 21.38 25.30 -7.50
N PRO A 171 21.72 24.05 -7.86
CA PRO A 171 21.06 23.33 -8.95
C PRO A 171 19.53 23.28 -8.80
N ARG A 172 18.81 23.60 -9.89
CA ARG A 172 17.34 23.59 -9.94
C ARG A 172 16.76 22.43 -10.76
N ASN A 173 17.61 21.55 -11.30
CA ASN A 173 17.14 20.46 -12.15
C ASN A 173 16.55 19.30 -11.33
N ASN A 174 15.52 18.66 -11.90
CA ASN A 174 15.00 17.39 -11.41
C ASN A 174 16.06 16.32 -11.75
N SER A 175 16.85 15.96 -10.74
CA SER A 175 17.91 14.96 -10.87
C SER A 175 18.06 14.21 -9.55
N PRO A 176 18.47 12.93 -9.58
CA PRO A 176 18.53 12.12 -8.39
C PRO A 176 19.51 12.69 -7.35
N ILE A 177 20.65 13.24 -7.78
CA ILE A 177 21.67 13.82 -6.90
C ILE A 177 22.23 15.10 -7.54
N ARG A 178 22.32 16.17 -6.74
CA ARG A 178 22.89 17.48 -7.13
C ARG A 178 22.36 17.97 -8.48
N ASN A 179 23.23 17.98 -9.49
CA ASN A 179 22.99 18.43 -10.85
C ASN A 179 23.24 17.32 -11.89
N LEU A 180 23.24 16.04 -11.49
CA LEU A 180 23.40 14.94 -12.44
C LEU A 180 22.37 15.05 -13.56
N GLY A 181 22.77 14.77 -14.80
CA GLY A 181 21.81 14.75 -15.91
C GLY A 181 20.76 13.66 -15.68
N GLN A 182 19.49 13.99 -15.96
CA GLN A 182 18.42 12.99 -16.04
C GLN A 182 17.78 13.13 -17.42
N ALA A 183 17.69 12.03 -18.16
CA ALA A 183 16.92 12.02 -19.39
C ALA A 183 15.44 12.14 -19.03
N SER A 184 14.74 13.13 -19.60
CA SER A 184 13.28 13.18 -19.53
C SER A 184 12.72 11.96 -20.26
N ARG A 185 11.77 11.27 -19.64
CA ARG A 185 11.06 10.13 -20.25
C ARG A 185 9.97 10.59 -21.25
N SER A 186 9.54 11.84 -21.14
CA SER A 186 8.42 12.40 -21.92
C SER A 186 8.87 13.32 -23.07
N GLY A 187 10.18 13.51 -23.26
CA GLY A 187 10.74 14.43 -24.25
C GLY A 187 10.57 15.92 -23.90
N GLN A 188 9.67 16.26 -22.97
CA GLN A 188 9.50 17.59 -22.40
C GLN A 188 10.20 17.70 -21.04
N PRO A 189 10.83 18.84 -20.71
CA PRO A 189 11.42 19.02 -19.39
C PRO A 189 10.33 19.11 -18.32
N ASP A 190 10.45 18.29 -17.28
CA ASP A 190 9.54 18.33 -16.15
C ASP A 190 9.59 19.70 -15.43
N PRO A 191 8.46 20.19 -14.89
CA PRO A 191 8.47 21.42 -14.12
C PRO A 191 9.36 21.29 -12.88
N THR A 192 10.07 22.38 -12.54
CA THR A 192 11.05 22.40 -11.43
C THR A 192 10.58 23.29 -10.28
N PHE A 193 11.05 23.01 -9.07
CA PHE A 193 10.77 23.81 -7.88
C PHE A 193 12.06 24.11 -7.11
N TYR A 194 12.21 25.33 -6.61
CA TYR A 194 13.32 25.78 -5.78
C TYR A 194 12.81 26.67 -4.65
N LYS A 195 13.38 26.49 -3.45
CA LYS A 195 13.14 27.35 -2.30
C LYS A 195 14.39 27.39 -1.42
N ASP A 196 14.81 28.60 -1.04
CA ASP A 196 15.87 28.79 -0.07
C ASP A 196 15.45 28.27 1.32
N ILE A 197 16.40 27.61 2.00
CA ILE A 197 16.21 27.13 3.38
C ILE A 197 17.06 27.97 4.33
N ALA A 198 18.37 28.06 4.06
CA ALA A 198 19.31 28.81 4.89
C ALA A 198 20.54 29.23 4.07
N VAL A 199 21.19 30.31 4.52
CA VAL A 199 22.54 30.69 4.09
C VAL A 199 23.44 30.55 5.30
N LEU A 200 24.45 29.69 5.20
CA LEU A 200 25.39 29.41 6.28
C LEU A 200 26.78 29.96 5.91
N ALA A 201 27.40 30.66 6.86
CA ALA A 201 28.79 31.08 6.77
C ALA A 201 29.58 30.37 7.87
N CYS A 202 30.67 29.69 7.50
CA CYS A 202 31.54 29.02 8.46
C CYS A 202 33.00 29.36 8.16
N ARG A 203 33.81 29.47 9.22
CA ARG A 203 35.27 29.57 9.07
C ARG A 203 35.79 28.20 8.66
N LEU A 204 36.44 28.12 7.50
CA LEU A 204 37.18 26.94 7.11
C LEU A 204 38.55 26.93 7.81
N PRO A 205 39.10 25.75 8.16
CA PRO A 205 40.49 25.66 8.59
C PRO A 205 41.42 26.18 7.49
N ALA A 206 42.62 26.64 7.88
CA ALA A 206 43.62 27.07 6.91
C ALA A 206 43.94 25.90 5.97
N MET A 207 43.47 25.99 4.73
CA MET A 207 43.64 24.97 3.70
C MET A 207 44.67 25.50 2.69
N PRO A 208 45.64 24.68 2.25
CA PRO A 208 46.53 25.08 1.16
C PRO A 208 45.71 25.39 -0.10
N ASP A 209 46.13 26.41 -0.86
CA ASP A 209 45.39 27.10 -1.95
C ASP A 209 44.84 26.23 -3.10
N ARG A 210 44.99 24.91 -3.05
CA ARG A 210 44.47 23.97 -4.03
C ARG A 210 43.74 22.80 -3.37
N VAL A 211 42.45 22.97 -3.17
CA VAL A 211 41.54 21.83 -3.25
C VAL A 211 40.75 21.98 -4.54
N ALA A 212 41.14 21.20 -5.55
CA ALA A 212 40.33 21.03 -6.73
C ALA A 212 38.93 20.61 -6.28
N ARG A 213 37.93 21.44 -6.53
CA ARG A 213 36.53 21.02 -6.36
C ARG A 213 36.32 19.85 -7.31
N ALA A 214 36.05 18.67 -6.77
CA ALA A 214 35.55 17.56 -7.55
C ALA A 214 34.21 17.99 -8.17
N LYS A 215 34.26 18.44 -9.44
CA LYS A 215 33.07 18.62 -10.27
C LYS A 215 32.61 17.22 -10.65
N ALA A 216 31.63 16.68 -9.92
CA ALA A 216 30.81 15.58 -10.42
C ALA A 216 29.82 16.14 -11.45
N THR A 217 30.33 16.59 -12.61
CA THR A 217 29.48 16.93 -13.77
C THR A 217 29.28 15.65 -14.57
N GLY A 218 28.16 14.97 -14.35
CA GLY A 218 27.70 13.92 -15.25
C GLY A 218 27.21 14.56 -16.55
N HIS A 219 28.12 14.78 -17.51
CA HIS A 219 27.71 14.99 -18.89
C HIS A 219 27.33 13.62 -19.46
N ALA A 220 26.04 13.45 -19.78
CA ALA A 220 25.62 12.36 -20.64
C ALA A 220 26.27 12.58 -22.01
N HIS A 221 27.27 11.75 -22.31
CA HIS A 221 27.82 11.62 -23.64
C HIS A 221 26.69 11.12 -24.55
N ARG A 222 26.16 11.99 -25.42
CA ARG A 222 25.39 11.54 -26.57
C ARG A 222 26.43 11.20 -27.65
N PRO A 223 26.59 9.93 -28.04
CA PRO A 223 27.33 9.62 -29.26
C PRO A 223 26.54 10.23 -30.42
N GLY A 224 27.22 11.02 -31.25
CA GLY A 224 26.66 11.55 -32.48
C GLY A 224 26.31 10.41 -33.44
N LEU A 225 25.18 10.57 -34.12
CA LEU A 225 24.98 10.08 -35.49
C LEU A 225 25.26 11.25 -36.43
#